data_AF-A0A7R9MGT3-F1
#
_entry.id   AF-A0A7R9MGT3-F1
#
_cell.length_a   1.000
_cell.length_b   1.000
_cell.length_c   1.000
_cell.angle_alpha   90.00
_cell.angle_beta   90.00
_cell.angle_gamma   90.00
#
_symmetry.space_group_name_H-M   'P 1'
#
loop_
_entity.id
_entity.type
_entity.pdbx_description
1 polymer ?
#
loop_
_entity_poly.entity_id
_entity_poly.type
_entity_poly.pdbx_seq_one_letter_code
_entity_poly.pdbx_strand_id
1 'polypeptide(L)'
;TFDKFCSSIDTKHKIFTNLDQLTRKLDYKLDYFVVFSSVTCGKGNAGQTNYSFGNSMCERICEQRRRDGLHGLAVQYGPIGDVGVFEGSDQLITLTSIRKQRINSCCDVLDKLLAINTPIVTSFVKANKQRESGNREKRIIGELWRALGIDPDNTPDHLTLGEIGLESMFAVEFQQEMEREWNTKVSLNHVKSITIGMLKEYQSGKLDNIKKHVDDMKLARDHLLKQKYIIPVEIFIRLNGVTVGKPVYLLPTFMLNFAVFEGLAQKLNRPVIGLNWTPDVSKCTTLKDVIKYYVKLLKNLDPNGKYDVVGCLDTAYVCPKVLMKGMADMAVIIDLISDVRYFDDQLNEDLIFEFIFVVMYGELPVAFKDKVLREIKKEQDTKARVKLIANEIADFAGKGLVATDMEEMLYLMIARIRMLSEYRLNKRKKFSNRLKLAIAKKWAKKTGKLIMVKPVKHDSVDDVDVIIEKSCDLYFLPGSSDENSTVQVESVSTQTTRELLTIEVMNKLEAILK
;
A
#
# COMPACT_ATOMS: atom_id res chain seq x y z
N THR A 1 -18.73 8.23 -2.42
CA THR A 1 -20.13 7.79 -2.25
C THR A 1 -21.05 8.80 -2.89
N PHE A 2 -22.30 8.45 -3.12
CA PHE A 2 -23.31 9.41 -3.62
C PHE A 2 -23.43 10.61 -2.66
N ASP A 3 -23.42 10.37 -1.35
CA ASP A 3 -23.51 11.44 -0.35
C ASP A 3 -22.35 12.44 -0.43
N LYS A 4 -21.11 11.97 -0.63
CA LYS A 4 -19.95 12.86 -0.84
C LYS A 4 -20.10 13.69 -2.13
N PHE A 5 -20.67 13.09 -3.18
CA PHE A 5 -20.95 13.81 -4.43
C PHE A 5 -21.99 14.90 -4.19
N CYS A 6 -23.14 14.57 -3.58
CA CYS A 6 -24.20 15.52 -3.23
C CYS A 6 -23.68 16.64 -2.32
N SER A 7 -22.94 16.30 -1.26
CA SER A 7 -22.37 17.27 -0.34
C SER A 7 -21.44 18.27 -1.05
N SER A 8 -20.65 17.83 -2.03
CA SER A 8 -19.74 18.71 -2.77
C SER A 8 -20.42 19.75 -3.67
N ILE A 9 -21.68 19.52 -4.06
CA ILE A 9 -22.44 20.41 -4.95
C ILE A 9 -23.48 21.25 -4.20
N ASP A 10 -23.89 20.77 -3.02
CA ASP A 10 -25.01 21.31 -2.25
C ASP A 10 -24.79 22.78 -1.84
N THR A 11 -23.56 23.17 -1.55
CA THR A 11 -23.22 24.56 -1.20
C THR A 11 -23.58 25.52 -2.33
N LYS A 12 -23.12 25.26 -3.57
CA LYS A 12 -23.44 26.12 -4.71
C LYS A 12 -24.93 26.08 -5.03
N HIS A 13 -25.52 24.89 -5.03
CA HIS A 13 -26.95 24.70 -5.28
C HIS A 13 -27.80 25.58 -4.34
N LYS A 14 -27.61 25.43 -3.03
CA LYS A 14 -28.37 26.16 -2.01
C LYS A 14 -28.20 27.66 -2.14
N ILE A 15 -26.96 28.14 -2.34
CA ILE A 15 -26.68 29.57 -2.46
C ILE A 15 -27.46 30.19 -3.64
N PHE A 16 -27.32 29.63 -4.84
CA PHE A 16 -27.91 30.24 -6.02
C PHE A 16 -29.43 30.06 -6.08
N THR A 17 -29.96 28.92 -5.61
CA THR A 17 -31.41 28.72 -5.50
C THR A 17 -32.04 29.71 -4.51
N ASN A 18 -31.41 29.92 -3.35
CA ASN A 18 -31.90 30.88 -2.37
C ASN A 18 -31.84 32.32 -2.89
N LEU A 19 -30.75 32.71 -3.57
CA LEU A 19 -30.64 34.04 -4.19
C LEU A 19 -31.71 34.27 -5.26
N ASP A 20 -31.96 33.28 -6.12
CA ASP A 20 -33.03 33.36 -7.12
C ASP A 20 -34.40 33.55 -6.47
N GLN A 21 -34.74 32.71 -5.48
CA GLN A 21 -36.01 32.80 -4.76
C GLN A 21 -36.18 34.13 -4.02
N LEU A 22 -35.13 34.61 -3.36
CA LEU A 22 -35.15 35.87 -2.61
C LEU A 22 -35.40 37.05 -3.56
N THR A 23 -34.66 37.11 -4.67
CA THR A 23 -34.79 38.20 -5.64
C THR A 23 -36.17 38.24 -6.32
N ARG A 24 -36.81 37.09 -6.50
CA ARG A 24 -38.21 37.01 -6.99
C ARG A 24 -39.24 37.48 -5.97
N LYS A 25 -38.98 37.31 -4.67
CA LYS A 25 -39.90 37.68 -3.59
C LYS A 25 -39.83 39.16 -3.20
N LEU A 26 -38.67 39.78 -3.39
CA LEU A 26 -38.41 41.14 -2.89
C LEU A 26 -38.97 42.26 -3.79
N ASP A 27 -39.68 41.94 -4.88
CA ASP A 27 -40.21 42.89 -5.88
C ASP A 27 -39.17 43.91 -6.41
N TYR A 28 -37.88 43.58 -6.30
CA TYR A 28 -36.80 44.40 -6.84
C TYR A 28 -36.63 44.09 -8.33
N LYS A 29 -36.73 45.13 -9.16
CA LYS A 29 -36.25 45.06 -10.55
C LYS A 29 -34.73 45.13 -10.53
N LEU A 30 -34.08 43.97 -10.47
CA LEU A 30 -32.64 43.89 -10.65
C LEU A 30 -32.27 44.27 -12.08
N ASP A 31 -31.38 45.25 -12.25
CA ASP A 31 -30.79 45.54 -13.56
C ASP A 31 -29.96 44.35 -14.07
N TYR A 32 -29.32 43.61 -13.15
CA TYR A 32 -28.47 42.47 -13.46
C TYR A 32 -28.59 41.35 -12.42
N PHE A 33 -28.53 40.11 -12.90
CA PHE A 33 -28.28 38.93 -12.09
C PHE A 33 -27.16 38.14 -12.75
N VAL A 34 -25.94 38.24 -12.19
CA VAL A 34 -24.73 37.68 -12.80
C VAL A 34 -24.12 36.66 -11.85
N VAL A 35 -23.83 35.46 -12.35
CA VAL A 35 -23.15 34.40 -11.60
C VAL A 35 -21.87 33.98 -12.32
N PHE A 36 -20.83 33.68 -11.54
CA PHE A 36 -19.55 33.22 -12.06
C PHE A 36 -19.50 31.70 -12.04
N SER A 37 -19.40 31.12 -13.23
CA SER A 37 -19.24 29.70 -13.52
C SER A 37 -17.81 29.43 -14.04
N SER A 38 -17.55 28.20 -14.47
CA SER A 38 -16.25 27.75 -14.96
C SER A 38 -16.32 27.31 -16.42
N VAL A 39 -15.25 27.58 -17.18
CA VAL A 39 -15.08 27.03 -18.54
C VAL A 39 -15.16 25.50 -18.60
N THR A 40 -14.89 24.83 -17.48
CA THR A 40 -15.01 23.37 -17.34
C THR A 40 -16.44 22.86 -17.52
N CYS A 41 -17.47 23.69 -17.30
CA CYS A 41 -18.87 23.32 -17.51
C CYS A 41 -19.19 23.07 -18.99
N GLY A 42 -18.77 23.98 -19.86
CA GLY A 42 -19.02 23.88 -21.30
C GLY A 42 -17.99 23.02 -22.02
N LYS A 43 -16.71 23.13 -21.66
CA LYS A 43 -15.61 22.44 -22.35
C LYS A 43 -15.29 21.06 -21.78
N GLY A 44 -15.69 20.80 -20.54
CA GLY A 44 -15.29 19.63 -19.78
C GLY A 44 -13.86 19.71 -19.27
N ASN A 45 -13.60 18.99 -18.18
CA ASN A 45 -12.25 18.64 -17.74
C ASN A 45 -12.24 17.24 -17.13
N ALA A 46 -11.33 16.37 -17.59
CA ALA A 46 -11.24 15.00 -17.11
C ALA A 46 -10.94 14.98 -15.60
N GLY A 47 -11.59 14.08 -14.87
CA GLY A 47 -11.46 14.01 -13.41
C GLY A 47 -12.19 15.12 -12.62
N GLN A 48 -12.82 16.10 -13.28
CA GLN A 48 -13.52 17.23 -12.63
C GLN A 48 -15.03 17.28 -12.93
N THR A 49 -15.66 16.13 -13.15
CA THR A 49 -17.10 16.05 -13.46
C THR A 49 -17.97 16.65 -12.34
N ASN A 50 -17.65 16.36 -11.07
CA ASN A 50 -18.37 16.91 -9.91
C ASN A 50 -18.24 18.43 -9.82
N TYR A 51 -17.03 18.97 -10.04
CA TYR A 51 -16.77 20.40 -10.07
C TYR A 51 -17.55 21.08 -11.21
N SER A 52 -17.49 20.50 -12.42
CA SER A 52 -18.20 21.01 -13.59
C SER A 52 -19.72 20.97 -13.40
N PHE A 53 -20.24 19.90 -12.81
CA PHE A 53 -21.66 19.75 -12.48
C PHE A 53 -22.12 20.80 -11.46
N GLY A 54 -21.39 20.96 -10.35
CA GLY A 54 -21.72 21.95 -9.31
C GLY A 54 -21.69 23.39 -9.82
N ASN A 55 -20.78 23.73 -10.74
CA ASN A 55 -20.79 25.02 -11.42
C ASN A 55 -21.95 25.15 -12.43
N SER A 56 -22.27 24.09 -13.19
CA SER A 56 -23.34 24.14 -14.19
C SER A 56 -24.74 24.38 -13.59
N MET A 57 -24.94 24.09 -12.30
CA MET A 57 -26.22 24.35 -11.63
C MET A 57 -26.60 25.83 -11.63
N CYS A 58 -25.65 26.74 -11.38
CA CYS A 58 -25.97 28.17 -11.41
C CYS A 58 -26.30 28.64 -12.83
N GLU A 59 -25.76 27.98 -13.85
CA GLU A 59 -26.10 28.24 -15.26
C GLU A 59 -27.56 27.88 -15.57
N ARG A 60 -28.04 26.75 -15.04
CA ARG A 60 -29.46 26.33 -15.21
C ARG A 60 -30.42 27.33 -14.58
N ILE A 61 -30.04 27.94 -13.45
CA ILE A 61 -30.83 28.98 -12.79
C ILE A 61 -30.90 30.23 -13.69
N CYS A 62 -29.77 30.67 -14.25
CA CYS A 62 -29.76 31.82 -15.18
C CYS A 62 -30.58 31.56 -16.44
N GLU A 63 -30.52 30.34 -17.00
CA GLU A 63 -31.40 29.95 -18.12
C GLU A 63 -32.88 30.04 -17.73
N GLN A 64 -33.27 29.50 -16.57
CA GLN A 64 -34.66 29.55 -16.13
C GLN A 64 -35.12 30.98 -15.88
N ARG A 65 -34.30 31.83 -15.24
CA ARG A 65 -34.59 33.26 -15.05
C ARG A 65 -34.86 33.95 -16.38
N ARG A 66 -34.03 33.72 -17.40
CA ARG A 66 -34.24 34.27 -18.75
C ARG A 66 -35.55 33.79 -19.38
N ARG A 67 -35.92 32.51 -19.21
CA ARG A 67 -37.23 31.97 -19.68
C ARG A 67 -38.41 32.67 -19.01
N ASP A 68 -38.25 33.04 -17.74
CA ASP A 68 -39.28 33.73 -16.95
C ASP A 68 -39.29 35.26 -17.19
N GLY A 69 -38.51 35.76 -18.15
CA GLY A 69 -38.42 37.20 -18.44
C GLY A 69 -37.58 38.01 -17.44
N LEU A 70 -36.80 37.34 -16.58
CA LEU A 70 -35.93 37.98 -15.60
C LEU A 70 -34.48 38.03 -16.10
N HIS A 71 -33.72 39.01 -15.60
CA HIS A 71 -32.28 39.07 -15.86
C HIS A 71 -31.56 37.83 -15.30
N GLY A 72 -30.63 37.30 -16.08
CA GLY A 72 -29.81 36.13 -15.73
C GLY A 72 -28.66 35.95 -16.72
N LEU A 73 -27.43 36.00 -16.19
CA LEU A 73 -26.20 35.76 -16.94
C LEU A 73 -25.25 34.89 -16.12
N ALA A 74 -24.82 33.76 -16.68
CA ALA A 74 -23.75 32.95 -16.15
C ALA A 74 -22.50 33.10 -17.03
N VAL A 75 -21.39 33.54 -16.44
CA VAL A 75 -20.11 33.67 -17.13
C VAL A 75 -19.20 32.51 -16.79
N GLN A 76 -18.92 31.66 -17.76
CA GLN A 76 -17.95 30.58 -17.67
C GLN A 76 -16.54 31.16 -17.85
N TYR A 77 -15.86 31.46 -16.75
CA TYR A 77 -14.49 31.97 -16.82
C TYR A 77 -13.48 30.83 -17.02
N GLY A 78 -12.55 31.07 -17.93
CA GLY A 78 -11.23 30.44 -17.91
C GLY A 78 -10.44 30.88 -16.66
N PRO A 79 -9.28 30.27 -16.41
CA PRO A 79 -8.53 30.57 -15.21
C PRO A 79 -8.10 32.05 -15.14
N ILE A 80 -8.16 32.63 -13.95
CA ILE A 80 -7.77 34.02 -13.67
C ILE A 80 -6.52 33.98 -12.80
N GLY A 81 -5.43 34.61 -13.23
CA GLY A 81 -4.08 34.35 -12.71
C GLY A 81 -3.56 35.30 -11.65
N ASP A 82 -4.19 36.45 -11.48
CA ASP A 82 -3.75 37.52 -10.59
C ASP A 82 -4.66 37.71 -9.38
N VAL A 83 -5.71 36.88 -9.23
CA VAL A 83 -6.60 36.80 -8.07
C VAL A 83 -7.15 35.38 -7.87
N GLY A 84 -7.55 35.06 -6.64
CA GLY A 84 -8.23 33.80 -6.32
C GLY A 84 -7.30 32.58 -6.33
N VAL A 85 -7.83 31.41 -6.70
CA VAL A 85 -7.14 30.10 -6.58
C VAL A 85 -5.81 30.03 -7.34
N PHE A 86 -5.59 30.93 -8.31
CA PHE A 86 -4.37 30.95 -9.11
C PHE A 86 -3.52 32.22 -8.91
N GLU A 87 -3.82 33.06 -7.92
CA GLU A 87 -3.05 34.25 -7.57
C GLU A 87 -1.60 33.88 -7.17
N GLY A 88 -0.62 34.71 -7.58
CA GLY A 88 0.80 34.47 -7.27
C GLY A 88 1.44 33.30 -8.02
N SER A 89 0.69 32.62 -8.88
CA SER A 89 1.19 31.47 -9.62
C SER A 89 1.38 31.84 -11.11
N ASP A 90 2.61 31.78 -11.61
CA ASP A 90 2.96 32.13 -13.01
C ASP A 90 2.51 31.08 -14.05
N GLN A 91 1.57 30.20 -13.68
CA GLN A 91 1.25 28.99 -14.41
C GLN A 91 0.62 29.28 -15.79
N LEU A 92 1.10 28.57 -16.82
CA LEU A 92 0.27 28.25 -17.96
C LEU A 92 -0.63 27.09 -17.52
N ILE A 93 -1.88 27.36 -17.13
CA ILE A 93 -2.81 26.26 -16.85
C ILE A 93 -3.07 25.59 -18.20
N THR A 94 -2.49 24.42 -18.41
CA THR A 94 -2.71 23.65 -19.64
C THR A 94 -4.07 22.95 -19.58
N LEU A 95 -5.10 23.65 -19.08
CA LEU A 95 -6.50 23.29 -19.30
C LEU A 95 -6.68 23.40 -20.80
N THR A 96 -6.63 22.28 -21.50
CA THR A 96 -7.25 22.13 -22.82
C THR A 96 -6.89 23.22 -23.85
N SER A 97 -5.67 23.80 -23.80
CA SER A 97 -5.26 24.97 -24.61
C SER A 97 -5.90 26.32 -24.21
N ILE A 98 -6.02 26.63 -22.92
CA ILE A 98 -6.51 27.92 -22.39
C ILE A 98 -5.39 28.59 -21.59
N ARG A 99 -5.25 29.92 -21.65
CA ARG A 99 -4.30 30.70 -20.84
C ARG A 99 -5.00 31.37 -19.67
N LYS A 100 -4.22 31.70 -18.64
CA LYS A 100 -4.64 32.60 -17.57
C LYS A 100 -5.04 33.96 -18.10
N GLN A 101 -6.12 34.47 -17.54
CA GLN A 101 -6.63 35.81 -17.76
C GLN A 101 -6.20 36.69 -16.61
N ARG A 102 -6.04 37.99 -16.86
CA ARG A 102 -5.94 38.98 -15.79
C ARG A 102 -7.34 39.39 -15.35
N ILE A 103 -7.55 39.68 -14.08
CA ILE A 103 -8.86 40.10 -13.55
C ILE A 103 -9.32 41.37 -14.25
N ASN A 104 -8.42 42.32 -14.50
CA ASN A 104 -8.73 43.53 -15.25
C ASN A 104 -9.26 43.21 -16.65
N SER A 105 -8.66 42.25 -17.34
CA SER A 105 -9.15 41.80 -18.66
C SER A 105 -10.54 41.15 -18.57
N CYS A 106 -10.88 40.51 -17.46
CA CYS A 106 -12.21 39.96 -17.25
C CYS A 106 -13.23 41.08 -17.01
N CYS A 107 -12.87 42.08 -16.19
CA CYS A 107 -13.68 43.27 -15.93
C CYS A 107 -13.93 44.09 -17.20
N ASP A 108 -12.89 44.34 -18.01
CA ASP A 108 -12.99 45.12 -19.27
C ASP A 108 -13.96 44.51 -20.30
N VAL A 109 -14.17 43.20 -20.21
CA VAL A 109 -15.06 42.46 -21.12
C VAL A 109 -16.45 42.28 -20.50
N LEU A 110 -16.61 42.45 -19.18
CA LEU A 110 -17.87 42.21 -18.49
C LEU A 110 -19.01 43.05 -19.06
N ASP A 111 -18.79 44.34 -19.34
CA ASP A 111 -19.80 45.22 -19.94
C ASP A 111 -20.31 44.67 -21.29
N LYS A 112 -19.41 44.11 -22.09
CA LYS A 112 -19.77 43.46 -23.36
C LYS A 112 -20.59 42.21 -23.10
N LEU A 113 -20.22 41.40 -22.09
CA LEU A 113 -20.97 40.20 -21.73
C LEU A 113 -22.37 40.51 -21.21
N LEU A 114 -22.53 41.60 -20.45
CA LEU A 114 -23.82 42.07 -19.94
C LEU A 114 -24.77 42.50 -21.06
N ALA A 115 -24.23 43.01 -22.17
CA ALA A 115 -25.01 43.38 -23.35
C ALA A 115 -25.47 42.17 -24.19
N ILE A 116 -24.94 40.96 -23.96
CA ILE A 116 -25.28 39.78 -24.75
C ILE A 116 -26.63 39.20 -24.28
N ASN A 117 -27.50 38.86 -25.23
CA ASN A 117 -28.84 38.33 -24.93
C ASN A 117 -28.88 36.80 -24.68
N THR A 118 -27.75 36.18 -24.36
CA THR A 118 -27.68 34.74 -24.00
C THR A 118 -27.54 34.57 -22.48
N PRO A 119 -28.16 33.53 -21.90
CA PRO A 119 -28.07 33.26 -20.46
C PRO A 119 -26.67 32.79 -20.03
N ILE A 120 -25.89 32.23 -20.95
CA ILE A 120 -24.58 31.63 -20.67
C ILE A 120 -23.59 32.16 -21.71
N VAL A 121 -22.42 32.58 -21.23
CA VAL A 121 -21.30 33.03 -22.06
C VAL A 121 -20.01 32.48 -21.50
N THR A 122 -18.99 32.32 -22.35
CA THR A 122 -17.68 31.83 -21.94
C THR A 122 -16.62 32.89 -22.21
N SER A 123 -15.77 33.17 -21.22
CA SER A 123 -14.66 34.11 -21.33
C SER A 123 -13.36 33.40 -21.00
N PHE A 124 -12.51 33.18 -22.01
CA PHE A 124 -11.21 32.53 -21.85
C PHE A 124 -10.22 32.97 -22.94
N VAL A 125 -8.93 32.90 -22.64
CA VAL A 125 -7.86 33.17 -23.62
C VAL A 125 -7.38 31.84 -24.22
N LYS A 126 -7.36 31.72 -25.55
CA LYS A 126 -6.83 30.53 -26.23
C LYS A 126 -5.30 30.47 -26.11
N ALA A 127 -4.74 29.31 -25.80
CA ALA A 127 -3.30 29.08 -25.83
C ALA A 127 -2.80 28.95 -27.27
N ASN A 128 -1.69 29.62 -27.59
CA ASN A 128 -1.01 29.46 -28.87
C ASN A 128 -0.22 28.15 -28.88
N LYS A 129 -0.41 27.32 -29.91
CA LYS A 129 0.38 26.10 -30.16
C LYS A 129 1.78 26.41 -30.68
N GLN A 130 2.51 27.36 -30.10
CA GLN A 130 3.94 27.42 -30.38
C GLN A 130 4.61 26.29 -29.61
N ARG A 131 5.18 25.33 -30.37
CA ARG A 131 6.05 24.28 -29.86
C ARG A 131 7.29 24.94 -29.26
N GLU A 132 7.22 25.34 -27.99
CA GLU A 132 8.44 25.61 -27.23
C GLU A 132 9.22 24.31 -27.15
N SER A 133 10.37 24.27 -27.83
CA SER A 133 11.33 23.16 -27.84
C SER A 133 12.14 23.07 -26.54
N GLY A 134 11.50 23.33 -25.40
CA GLY A 134 12.07 23.10 -24.08
C GLY A 134 11.72 21.70 -23.60
N ASN A 135 12.56 21.12 -22.74
CA ASN A 135 12.28 19.81 -22.15
C ASN A 135 11.00 19.91 -21.30
N ARG A 136 9.86 19.50 -21.87
CA ARG A 136 8.50 19.71 -21.34
C ARG A 136 8.37 19.31 -19.87
N GLU A 137 9.11 18.29 -19.50
CA GLU A 137 9.31 17.73 -18.17
C GLU A 137 9.85 18.72 -17.14
N LYS A 138 10.94 19.44 -17.47
CA LYS A 138 11.52 20.48 -16.60
C LYS A 138 10.53 21.62 -16.39
N ARG A 139 9.67 21.89 -17.38
CA ARG A 139 8.62 22.91 -17.27
C ARG A 139 7.54 22.47 -16.29
N ILE A 140 7.03 21.25 -16.39
CA ILE A 140 5.98 20.72 -15.50
C ILE A 140 6.46 20.68 -14.04
N ILE A 141 7.68 20.18 -13.80
CA ILE A 141 8.25 20.13 -12.44
C ILE A 141 8.52 21.55 -11.92
N GLY A 142 9.07 22.44 -12.75
CA GLY A 142 9.24 23.84 -12.40
C GLY A 142 7.93 24.59 -12.14
N GLU A 143 6.84 24.19 -12.80
CA GLU A 143 5.48 24.68 -12.54
C GLU A 143 4.93 24.13 -11.22
N LEU A 144 5.20 22.86 -10.93
CA LEU A 144 4.78 22.20 -9.70
C LEU A 144 5.49 22.80 -8.46
N TRP A 145 6.80 23.07 -8.54
CA TRP A 145 7.53 23.77 -7.47
C TRP A 145 6.89 25.12 -7.13
N ARG A 146 6.63 25.93 -8.16
CA ARG A 146 6.00 27.24 -8.00
C ARG A 146 4.55 27.14 -7.52
N ALA A 147 3.78 26.17 -8.02
CA ALA A 147 2.39 25.97 -7.60
C ALA A 147 2.25 25.61 -6.12
N LEU A 148 3.23 24.88 -5.59
CA LEU A 148 3.27 24.49 -4.18
C LEU A 148 3.98 25.52 -3.29
N GLY A 149 4.50 26.61 -3.85
CA GLY A 149 5.32 27.58 -3.11
C GLY A 149 6.60 26.97 -2.52
N ILE A 150 7.10 25.90 -3.14
CA ILE A 150 8.24 25.13 -2.65
C ILE A 150 9.51 25.70 -3.27
N ASP A 151 10.47 26.04 -2.42
CA ASP A 151 11.87 26.16 -2.82
C ASP A 151 12.50 24.75 -2.83
N PRO A 152 12.81 24.18 -4.01
CA PRO A 152 13.33 22.82 -4.07
C PRO A 152 14.63 22.70 -3.29
N ASP A 153 15.52 23.69 -3.28
CA ASP A 153 16.85 23.56 -2.67
C ASP A 153 16.77 23.53 -1.13
N ASN A 154 15.75 24.16 -0.55
CA ASN A 154 15.56 24.24 0.90
C ASN A 154 14.51 23.26 1.46
N THR A 155 13.86 22.48 0.60
CA THR A 155 12.81 21.54 1.02
C THR A 155 13.35 20.11 1.18
N PRO A 156 13.08 19.43 2.31
CA PRO A 156 13.57 18.08 2.55
C PRO A 156 13.10 17.07 1.50
N ASP A 157 14.03 16.28 0.96
CA ASP A 157 13.79 15.35 -0.15
C ASP A 157 12.79 14.22 0.14
N HIS A 158 12.59 13.90 1.42
CA HIS A 158 11.70 12.82 1.87
C HIS A 158 10.23 13.24 1.94
N LEU A 159 9.93 14.54 1.85
CA LEU A 159 8.54 15.02 1.87
C LEU A 159 7.84 14.64 0.56
N THR A 160 6.61 14.18 0.70
CA THR A 160 5.73 13.82 -0.42
C THR A 160 4.89 15.02 -0.87
N LEU A 161 4.44 15.00 -2.13
CA LEU A 161 3.54 16.04 -2.64
C LEU A 161 2.22 16.12 -1.85
N GLY A 162 1.74 14.99 -1.31
CA GLY A 162 0.58 14.96 -0.42
C GLY A 162 0.81 15.71 0.89
N GLU A 163 1.98 15.54 1.51
CA GLU A 163 2.35 16.20 2.77
C GLU A 163 2.52 17.72 2.61
N ILE A 164 2.94 18.16 1.43
CA ILE A 164 3.12 19.59 1.12
C ILE A 164 1.80 20.25 0.67
N GLY A 165 0.71 19.48 0.67
CA GLY A 165 -0.63 20.02 0.42
C GLY A 165 -0.95 20.18 -1.05
N LEU A 166 -0.44 19.31 -1.94
CA LEU A 166 -0.85 19.26 -3.34
C LEU A 166 -2.38 19.16 -3.43
N GLU A 167 -3.01 20.28 -3.78
CA GLU A 167 -4.46 20.38 -3.91
C GLU A 167 -4.98 19.42 -4.97
N SER A 168 -6.23 18.97 -4.81
CA SER A 168 -6.81 17.95 -5.70
C SER A 168 -6.91 18.42 -7.15
N MET A 169 -6.99 19.73 -7.41
CA MET A 169 -7.00 20.26 -8.78
C MET A 169 -5.64 20.10 -9.47
N PHE A 170 -4.55 20.53 -8.83
CA PHE A 170 -3.19 20.38 -9.35
C PHE A 170 -2.74 18.92 -9.41
N ALA A 171 -3.15 18.09 -8.46
CA ALA A 171 -2.88 16.66 -8.49
C ALA A 171 -3.47 15.98 -9.73
N VAL A 172 -4.69 16.35 -10.13
CA VAL A 172 -5.34 15.82 -11.34
C VAL A 172 -4.62 16.29 -12.61
N GLU A 173 -4.18 17.54 -12.65
CA GLU A 173 -3.43 18.07 -13.80
C GLU A 173 -2.09 17.36 -13.96
N PHE A 174 -1.34 17.23 -12.87
CA PHE A 174 -0.06 16.53 -12.89
C PHE A 174 -0.23 15.04 -13.22
N GLN A 175 -1.26 14.39 -12.68
CA GLN A 175 -1.63 13.01 -13.04
C GLN A 175 -1.84 12.86 -14.56
N GLN A 176 -2.68 13.70 -15.17
CA GLN A 176 -2.99 13.61 -16.61
C GLN A 176 -1.75 13.82 -17.48
N GLU A 177 -0.86 14.72 -17.07
CA GLU A 177 0.38 14.98 -17.78
C GLU A 177 1.30 13.76 -17.76
N MET A 178 1.43 13.11 -16.60
CA MET A 178 2.17 11.85 -16.45
C MET A 178 1.55 10.70 -17.24
N GLU A 179 0.23 10.56 -17.19
CA GLU A 179 -0.49 9.51 -17.94
C GLU A 179 -0.26 9.64 -19.45
N ARG A 180 -0.23 10.88 -19.96
CA ARG A 180 0.02 11.15 -21.37
C ARG A 180 1.46 10.88 -21.78
N GLU A 181 2.43 11.23 -20.93
CA GLU A 181 3.85 11.03 -21.23
C GLU A 181 4.25 9.55 -21.19
N TRP A 182 3.78 8.82 -20.17
CA TRP A 182 4.17 7.42 -19.97
C TRP A 182 3.24 6.40 -20.62
N ASN A 183 2.11 6.85 -21.16
CA ASN A 183 1.06 6.00 -21.70
C ASN A 183 0.57 4.94 -20.70
N THR A 184 0.56 5.29 -19.41
CA THR A 184 0.20 4.41 -18.29
C THR A 184 -0.71 5.18 -17.34
N LYS A 185 -1.80 4.54 -16.88
CA LYS A 185 -2.69 5.15 -15.87
C LYS A 185 -1.97 5.31 -14.54
N VAL A 186 -2.06 6.50 -13.95
CA VAL A 186 -1.44 6.86 -12.66
C VAL A 186 -2.57 7.19 -11.68
N SER A 187 -2.53 6.73 -10.43
CA SER A 187 -3.56 7.11 -9.45
C SER A 187 -3.20 8.43 -8.76
N LEU A 188 -4.20 9.21 -8.32
CA LEU A 188 -3.96 10.44 -7.53
C LEU A 188 -3.17 10.16 -6.25
N ASN A 189 -3.36 9.00 -5.62
CA ASN A 189 -2.58 8.61 -4.44
C ASN A 189 -1.11 8.36 -4.80
N HIS A 190 -0.83 7.77 -5.96
CA HIS A 190 0.54 7.62 -6.44
C HIS A 190 1.17 8.98 -6.71
N VAL A 191 0.44 9.90 -7.36
CA VAL A 191 0.90 11.28 -7.56
C VAL A 191 1.25 11.96 -6.24
N LYS A 192 0.37 11.85 -5.24
CA LYS A 192 0.62 12.41 -3.90
C LYS A 192 1.81 11.76 -3.18
N SER A 193 2.14 10.52 -3.51
CA SER A 193 3.28 9.79 -2.91
C SER A 193 4.64 10.15 -3.50
N ILE A 194 4.68 10.88 -4.63
CA ILE A 194 5.94 11.32 -5.24
C ILE A 194 6.66 12.25 -4.25
N THR A 195 7.95 12.01 -4.01
CA THR A 195 8.75 12.82 -3.10
C THR A 195 9.44 13.99 -3.80
N ILE A 196 9.88 14.97 -3.01
CA ILE A 196 10.69 16.09 -3.51
C ILE A 196 11.99 15.61 -4.13
N GLY A 197 12.67 14.64 -3.52
CA GLY A 197 13.88 14.04 -4.08
C GLY A 197 13.63 13.41 -5.45
N MET A 198 12.53 12.68 -5.62
CA MET A 198 12.16 12.06 -6.90
C MET A 198 11.95 13.09 -8.02
N LEU A 199 11.31 14.23 -7.71
CA LEU A 199 11.13 15.32 -8.67
C LEU A 199 12.45 16.00 -9.04
N LYS A 200 13.35 16.23 -8.07
CA LYS A 200 14.69 16.77 -8.33
C LYS A 200 15.51 15.84 -9.22
N GLU A 201 15.49 14.54 -8.94
CA GLU A 201 16.17 13.53 -9.77
C GLU A 201 15.62 13.50 -11.18
N TYR A 202 14.29 13.54 -11.34
CA TYR A 202 13.65 13.61 -12.65
C TYR A 202 14.07 14.88 -13.41
N GLN A 203 14.09 16.03 -12.74
CA GLN A 203 14.56 17.30 -13.31
C GLN A 203 16.04 17.26 -13.70
N SER A 204 16.86 16.46 -13.02
CA SER A 204 18.28 16.24 -13.33
C SER A 204 18.53 15.32 -14.54
N GLY A 205 17.48 14.70 -15.10
CA GLY A 205 17.56 13.81 -16.26
C GLY A 205 17.51 12.31 -15.93
N LYS A 206 17.29 11.94 -14.65
CA LYS A 206 17.01 10.55 -14.24
C LYS A 206 15.51 10.25 -14.37
N LEU A 207 15.02 10.29 -15.61
CA LEU A 207 13.59 10.26 -15.94
C LEU A 207 12.89 8.96 -15.52
N ASP A 208 13.63 7.85 -15.40
CA ASP A 208 13.03 6.56 -15.09
C ASP A 208 12.65 6.38 -13.62
N ASN A 209 13.15 7.20 -12.69
CA ASN A 209 12.96 6.97 -11.26
C ASN A 209 11.52 7.20 -10.80
N ILE A 210 10.82 8.21 -11.31
CA ILE A 210 9.40 8.41 -10.96
C ILE A 210 8.53 7.36 -11.65
N LYS A 211 8.81 7.04 -12.91
CA LYS A 211 8.08 5.99 -13.63
C LYS A 211 8.23 4.64 -12.93
N LYS A 212 9.47 4.26 -12.58
CA LYS A 212 9.78 3.07 -11.80
C LYS A 212 9.08 3.10 -10.43
N HIS A 213 9.10 4.22 -9.72
CA HIS A 213 8.34 4.36 -8.47
C HIS A 213 6.85 4.11 -8.69
N VAL A 214 6.24 4.69 -9.73
CA VAL A 214 4.83 4.49 -10.06
C VAL A 214 4.53 3.03 -10.44
N ASP A 215 5.42 2.38 -11.18
CA ASP A 215 5.33 0.96 -11.52
C ASP A 215 5.47 0.08 -10.27
N ASP A 216 6.42 0.39 -9.38
CA ASP A 216 6.62 -0.29 -8.10
C ASP A 216 5.39 -0.11 -7.18
N MET A 217 4.80 1.09 -7.12
CA MET A 217 3.56 1.34 -6.36
C MET A 217 2.41 0.50 -6.93
N LYS A 218 2.31 0.43 -8.26
CA LYS A 218 1.28 -0.36 -8.93
C LYS A 218 1.47 -1.85 -8.67
N LEU A 219 2.69 -2.36 -8.76
CA LEU A 219 3.02 -3.75 -8.43
C LEU A 219 2.69 -4.07 -6.97
N ALA A 220 3.09 -3.20 -6.03
CA ALA A 220 2.76 -3.35 -4.61
C ALA A 220 1.25 -3.38 -4.38
N ARG A 221 0.51 -2.46 -5.01
CA ARG A 221 -0.95 -2.45 -4.96
C ARG A 221 -1.57 -3.73 -5.55
N ASP A 222 -1.09 -4.18 -6.70
CA ASP A 222 -1.60 -5.39 -7.34
C ASP A 222 -1.29 -6.63 -6.50
N HIS A 223 -0.16 -6.67 -5.79
CA HIS A 223 0.18 -7.72 -4.83
C HIS A 223 -0.79 -7.71 -3.65
N LEU A 224 -1.01 -6.55 -3.01
CA LEU A 224 -1.97 -6.40 -1.91
C LEU A 224 -3.35 -6.90 -2.33
N LEU A 225 -3.84 -6.47 -3.50
CA LEU A 225 -5.18 -6.81 -3.98
C LEU A 225 -5.34 -8.28 -4.39
N LYS A 226 -4.24 -9.00 -4.68
CA LYS A 226 -4.29 -10.45 -4.91
C LYS A 226 -4.45 -11.24 -3.61
N GLN A 227 -4.03 -10.68 -2.48
CA GLN A 227 -4.13 -11.34 -1.19
C GLN A 227 -5.58 -11.30 -0.67
N LYS A 228 -5.97 -12.39 0.00
CA LYS A 228 -7.19 -12.42 0.80
C LYS A 228 -6.82 -12.16 2.26
N TYR A 229 -7.35 -11.07 2.82
CA TYR A 229 -7.16 -10.69 4.22
C TYR A 229 -8.26 -11.22 5.16
N ILE A 230 -9.14 -12.05 4.63
CA ILE A 230 -10.23 -12.66 5.38
C ILE A 230 -9.72 -13.94 6.04
N ILE A 231 -10.01 -14.10 7.32
CA ILE A 231 -9.69 -15.32 8.07
C ILE A 231 -10.53 -16.48 7.48
N PRO A 232 -9.89 -17.54 6.94
CA PRO A 232 -10.61 -18.66 6.34
C PRO A 232 -11.41 -19.45 7.39
N VAL A 233 -12.65 -19.81 7.04
CA VAL A 233 -13.50 -20.67 7.89
C VAL A 233 -13.15 -22.15 7.74
N GLU A 234 -12.71 -22.56 6.55
CA GLU A 234 -12.33 -23.94 6.26
C GLU A 234 -10.87 -24.19 6.68
N ILE A 235 -10.66 -25.27 7.42
CA ILE A 235 -9.33 -25.66 7.89
C ILE A 235 -8.42 -26.21 6.77
N PHE A 236 -8.99 -26.70 5.68
CA PHE A 236 -8.24 -27.29 4.57
C PHE A 236 -8.36 -26.45 3.32
N ILE A 237 -7.24 -26.25 2.64
CA ILE A 237 -7.23 -25.72 1.28
C ILE A 237 -6.28 -26.57 0.44
N ARG A 238 -6.77 -27.01 -0.72
CA ARG A 238 -5.93 -27.75 -1.66
C ARG A 238 -5.17 -26.77 -2.54
N LEU A 239 -3.85 -26.94 -2.62
CA LEU A 239 -2.95 -25.99 -3.30
C LEU A 239 -2.49 -26.47 -4.67
N ASN A 240 -2.77 -27.73 -5.04
CA ASN A 240 -2.53 -28.27 -6.38
C ASN A 240 -3.58 -29.31 -6.80
N GLY A 241 -3.60 -29.69 -8.09
CA GLY A 241 -4.58 -30.63 -8.63
C GLY A 241 -4.34 -32.11 -8.25
N VAL A 242 -3.23 -32.44 -7.60
CA VAL A 242 -2.82 -33.83 -7.36
C VAL A 242 -3.60 -34.43 -6.18
N THR A 243 -4.23 -35.59 -6.39
CA THR A 243 -5.06 -36.29 -5.37
C THR A 243 -4.40 -37.54 -4.79
N VAL A 244 -3.39 -38.10 -5.45
CA VAL A 244 -2.79 -39.39 -5.12
C VAL A 244 -1.33 -39.21 -4.72
N GLY A 245 -0.91 -39.93 -3.69
CA GLY A 245 0.47 -39.94 -3.20
C GLY A 245 0.58 -39.43 -1.77
N LYS A 246 1.80 -39.42 -1.26
CA LYS A 246 2.12 -38.94 0.09
C LYS A 246 1.79 -37.44 0.19
N PRO A 247 0.96 -36.96 1.13
CA PRO A 247 0.62 -35.54 1.18
C PRO A 247 1.78 -34.69 1.73
N VAL A 248 1.83 -33.43 1.31
CA VAL A 248 2.61 -32.36 1.95
C VAL A 248 1.63 -31.40 2.62
N TYR A 249 1.69 -31.30 3.94
CA TYR A 249 0.89 -30.35 4.70
C TYR A 249 1.68 -29.05 4.90
N LEU A 250 1.15 -27.95 4.38
CA LEU A 250 1.70 -26.61 4.62
C LEU A 250 0.95 -25.97 5.77
N LEU A 251 1.66 -25.55 6.81
CA LEU A 251 1.11 -24.74 7.89
C LEU A 251 1.07 -23.26 7.48
N PRO A 252 0.13 -22.47 8.03
CA PRO A 252 -0.13 -21.14 7.51
C PRO A 252 1.03 -20.21 7.82
N THR A 253 1.32 -19.32 6.86
CA THR A 253 2.30 -18.26 7.04
C THR A 253 1.81 -17.22 8.06
N PHE A 254 2.66 -16.26 8.39
CA PHE A 254 2.27 -15.14 9.25
C PHE A 254 1.16 -14.28 8.62
N MET A 255 1.08 -14.25 7.28
CA MET A 255 0.05 -13.57 6.49
C MET A 255 -1.25 -14.36 6.34
N LEU A 256 -1.38 -15.51 7.03
CA LEU A 256 -2.57 -16.38 7.05
C LEU A 256 -2.95 -17.00 5.70
N ASN A 257 -2.08 -16.89 4.70
CA ASN A 257 -2.29 -17.45 3.36
C ASN A 257 -1.09 -18.32 2.93
N PHE A 258 -1.22 -18.90 1.73
CA PHE A 258 -0.22 -19.76 1.10
C PHE A 258 0.31 -19.19 -0.21
N ALA A 259 0.12 -17.90 -0.49
CA ALA A 259 0.45 -17.28 -1.77
C ALA A 259 1.91 -17.54 -2.18
N VAL A 260 2.83 -17.43 -1.22
CA VAL A 260 4.26 -17.70 -1.40
C VAL A 260 4.55 -19.14 -1.82
N PHE A 261 3.69 -20.11 -1.47
CA PHE A 261 3.86 -21.52 -1.78
C PHE A 261 3.07 -21.97 -3.02
N GLU A 262 2.25 -21.13 -3.64
CA GLU A 262 1.45 -21.53 -4.81
C GLU A 262 2.33 -22.05 -5.95
N GLY A 263 3.38 -21.30 -6.30
CA GLY A 263 4.34 -21.71 -7.33
C GLY A 263 5.04 -23.03 -7.02
N LEU A 264 5.37 -23.27 -5.74
CA LEU A 264 5.93 -24.55 -5.28
C LEU A 264 4.91 -25.68 -5.40
N ALA A 265 3.68 -25.46 -4.93
CA ALA A 265 2.64 -26.47 -4.89
C ALA A 265 2.30 -27.01 -6.30
N GLN A 266 2.27 -26.12 -7.30
CA GLN A 266 2.00 -26.50 -8.69
C GLN A 266 3.10 -27.37 -9.31
N LYS A 267 4.34 -27.29 -8.81
CA LYS A 267 5.48 -28.07 -9.34
C LYS A 267 5.65 -29.44 -8.68
N LEU A 268 4.88 -29.75 -7.63
CA LEU A 268 4.96 -31.01 -6.90
C LEU A 268 3.99 -32.06 -7.47
N ASN A 269 4.50 -33.26 -7.75
CA ASN A 269 3.74 -34.40 -8.28
C ASN A 269 3.02 -35.21 -7.19
N ARG A 270 2.65 -34.57 -6.08
CA ARG A 270 2.00 -35.18 -4.91
C ARG A 270 1.05 -34.18 -4.26
N PRO A 271 0.06 -34.62 -3.45
CA PRO A 271 -0.96 -33.72 -2.93
C PRO A 271 -0.35 -32.67 -2.00
N VAL A 272 -0.67 -31.39 -2.23
CA VAL A 272 -0.25 -30.28 -1.37
C VAL A 272 -1.48 -29.64 -0.73
N ILE A 273 -1.53 -29.67 0.60
CA ILE A 273 -2.70 -29.26 1.38
C ILE A 273 -2.26 -28.21 2.39
N GLY A 274 -2.81 -27.00 2.28
CA GLY A 274 -2.68 -25.96 3.29
C GLY A 274 -3.61 -26.22 4.48
N LEU A 275 -3.08 -26.04 5.69
CA LEU A 275 -3.82 -26.06 6.94
C LEU A 275 -4.06 -24.62 7.40
N ASN A 276 -5.25 -24.11 7.14
CA ASN A 276 -5.60 -22.71 7.39
C ASN A 276 -5.60 -22.34 8.88
N TRP A 277 -5.34 -21.06 9.17
CA TRP A 277 -5.64 -20.51 10.48
C TRP A 277 -7.09 -20.06 10.52
N THR A 278 -7.94 -20.81 11.23
CA THR A 278 -9.39 -20.56 11.29
C THR A 278 -9.80 -19.86 12.59
N PRO A 279 -11.06 -19.38 12.72
CA PRO A 279 -11.57 -18.85 13.97
C PRO A 279 -11.44 -19.82 15.16
N ASP A 280 -11.45 -21.14 14.92
CA ASP A 280 -11.19 -22.13 15.97
C ASP A 280 -9.73 -22.14 16.44
N VAL A 281 -8.78 -21.94 15.53
CA VAL A 281 -7.36 -21.78 15.89
C VAL A 281 -7.16 -20.49 16.66
N SER A 282 -7.87 -19.41 16.30
CA SER A 282 -7.84 -18.11 16.99
C SER A 282 -8.34 -18.15 18.44
N LYS A 283 -9.05 -19.22 18.87
CA LYS A 283 -9.39 -19.44 20.28
C LYS A 283 -8.19 -19.85 21.13
N CYS A 284 -7.08 -20.28 20.50
CA CYS A 284 -5.85 -20.61 21.22
C CYS A 284 -5.17 -19.33 21.70
N THR A 285 -4.91 -19.23 23.01
CA THR A 285 -4.28 -18.05 23.63
C THR A 285 -2.76 -18.19 23.76
N THR A 286 -2.21 -19.39 23.58
CA THR A 286 -0.77 -19.65 23.66
C THR A 286 -0.27 -20.43 22.45
N LEU A 287 1.01 -20.25 22.09
CA LEU A 287 1.62 -21.05 21.03
C LEU A 287 1.60 -22.55 21.33
N LYS A 288 1.60 -22.95 22.61
CA LYS A 288 1.47 -24.36 23.01
C LYS A 288 0.13 -24.93 22.60
N ASP A 289 -0.94 -24.15 22.70
CA ASP A 289 -2.30 -24.61 22.37
C ASP A 289 -2.48 -24.71 20.86
N VAL A 290 -1.94 -23.74 20.10
CA VAL A 290 -1.84 -23.81 18.63
C VAL A 290 -1.09 -25.07 18.20
N ILE A 291 0.07 -25.36 18.81
CA ILE A 291 0.83 -26.58 18.52
C ILE A 291 0.01 -27.84 18.83
N LYS A 292 -0.67 -27.90 19.97
CA LYS A 292 -1.51 -29.05 20.33
C LYS A 292 -2.66 -29.22 19.32
N TYR A 293 -3.28 -28.13 18.89
CA TYR A 293 -4.36 -28.13 17.92
C TYR A 293 -3.90 -28.76 16.60
N TYR A 294 -2.84 -28.25 15.97
CA TYR A 294 -2.37 -28.77 14.69
C TYR A 294 -1.80 -30.20 14.80
N VAL A 295 -1.13 -30.55 15.90
CA VAL A 295 -0.67 -31.93 16.13
C VAL A 295 -1.87 -32.90 16.24
N LYS A 296 -2.95 -32.50 16.93
CA LYS A 296 -4.18 -33.31 17.02
C LYS A 296 -4.85 -33.43 15.65
N LEU A 297 -4.93 -32.34 14.91
CA LEU A 297 -5.50 -32.29 13.56
C LEU A 297 -4.77 -33.24 12.62
N LEU A 298 -3.44 -33.10 12.51
CA LEU A 298 -2.60 -33.94 11.66
C LEU A 298 -2.66 -35.42 12.05
N LYS A 299 -2.70 -35.74 13.35
CA LYS A 299 -2.89 -37.12 13.82
C LYS A 299 -4.21 -37.73 13.37
N ASN A 300 -5.29 -36.94 13.37
CA ASN A 300 -6.62 -37.43 12.98
C ASN A 300 -6.76 -37.57 11.46
N LEU A 301 -6.10 -36.70 10.71
CA LEU A 301 -6.09 -36.72 9.24
C LEU A 301 -5.40 -37.93 8.68
N ASP A 302 -4.21 -38.22 9.21
CA ASP A 302 -3.40 -39.32 8.72
C ASP A 302 -2.78 -40.10 9.89
N PRO A 303 -3.53 -41.04 10.50
CA PRO A 303 -3.08 -41.75 11.68
C PRO A 303 -1.90 -42.70 11.43
N ASN A 304 -1.75 -43.17 10.18
CA ASN A 304 -0.79 -44.21 9.79
C ASN A 304 0.04 -43.82 8.55
N GLY A 305 -0.47 -42.91 7.71
CA GLY A 305 0.22 -42.40 6.54
C GLY A 305 1.22 -41.34 6.97
N LYS A 306 2.45 -41.62 6.60
CA LYS A 306 3.57 -40.73 6.86
C LYS A 306 3.45 -39.57 5.89
N TYR A 307 3.22 -38.37 6.38
CA TYR A 307 3.20 -37.15 5.56
C TYR A 307 4.51 -36.38 5.70
N ASP A 308 4.70 -35.37 4.84
CA ASP A 308 5.70 -34.34 5.07
C ASP A 308 4.99 -33.04 5.49
N VAL A 309 5.62 -32.28 6.39
CA VAL A 309 5.05 -31.03 6.89
C VAL A 309 6.02 -29.88 6.70
N VAL A 310 5.51 -28.72 6.31
CA VAL A 310 6.29 -27.49 6.19
C VAL A 310 5.63 -26.43 7.07
N GLY A 311 6.40 -25.77 7.93
CA GLY A 311 5.90 -24.68 8.73
C GLY A 311 6.83 -23.47 8.71
N CYS A 312 6.23 -22.30 8.90
CA CYS A 312 6.93 -21.02 8.83
C CYS A 312 6.74 -20.25 10.15
N LEU A 313 7.82 -19.65 10.66
CA LEU A 313 7.81 -18.82 11.87
C LEU A 313 7.13 -19.50 13.08
N ASP A 314 6.02 -18.96 13.58
CA ASP A 314 5.30 -19.45 14.75
C ASP A 314 4.70 -20.84 14.53
N THR A 315 4.15 -21.12 13.35
CA THR A 315 3.56 -22.43 13.05
C THR A 315 4.63 -23.50 12.82
N ALA A 316 5.87 -23.12 12.52
CA ALA A 316 6.98 -24.06 12.36
C ALA A 316 7.26 -24.91 13.62
N TYR A 317 6.84 -24.46 14.81
CA TYR A 317 7.00 -25.24 16.05
C TYR A 317 6.12 -26.49 16.13
N VAL A 318 5.16 -26.67 15.22
CA VAL A 318 4.41 -27.92 15.02
C VAL A 318 5.31 -29.01 14.43
N CYS A 319 6.22 -28.64 13.51
CA CYS A 319 7.06 -29.55 12.73
C CYS A 319 7.87 -30.53 13.60
N PRO A 320 8.64 -30.08 14.61
CA PRO A 320 9.35 -31.00 15.49
C PRO A 320 8.43 -31.91 16.31
N LYS A 321 7.20 -31.45 16.62
CA LYS A 321 6.27 -32.18 17.49
C LYS A 321 5.65 -33.38 16.80
N VAL A 322 5.33 -33.24 15.52
CA VAL A 322 4.81 -34.35 14.72
C VAL A 322 5.94 -35.33 14.36
N LEU A 323 7.15 -34.83 14.07
CA LEU A 323 8.33 -35.67 13.83
C LEU A 323 8.68 -36.53 15.05
N MET A 324 8.75 -35.93 16.25
CA MET A 324 9.01 -36.66 17.50
C MET A 324 7.97 -37.72 17.85
N LYS A 325 6.76 -37.59 17.30
CA LYS A 325 5.65 -38.54 17.52
C LYS A 325 5.60 -39.62 16.44
N GLY A 326 6.53 -39.62 15.47
CA GLY A 326 6.56 -40.55 14.35
C GLY A 326 5.40 -40.37 13.38
N MET A 327 4.78 -39.18 13.36
CA MET A 327 3.61 -38.88 12.51
C MET A 327 4.02 -38.37 11.12
N ALA A 328 5.17 -37.70 11.04
CA ALA A 328 5.73 -37.18 9.79
C ALA A 328 7.03 -37.91 9.47
N ASP A 329 7.29 -38.14 8.18
CA ASP A 329 8.60 -38.63 7.71
C ASP A 329 9.60 -37.49 7.62
N MET A 330 9.17 -36.34 7.09
CA MET A 330 9.98 -35.14 6.97
C MET A 330 9.24 -33.93 7.52
N ALA A 331 10.01 -33.04 8.15
CA ALA A 331 9.51 -31.76 8.61
C ALA A 331 10.46 -30.64 8.19
N VAL A 332 9.92 -29.59 7.57
CA VAL A 332 10.68 -28.42 7.13
C VAL A 332 10.29 -27.21 7.97
N ILE A 333 11.29 -26.58 8.58
CA ILE A 333 11.15 -25.35 9.36
C ILE A 333 11.72 -24.21 8.53
N ILE A 334 10.87 -23.23 8.24
CA ILE A 334 11.29 -21.97 7.62
C ILE A 334 11.29 -20.89 8.70
N ASP A 335 12.47 -20.60 9.26
CA ASP A 335 12.66 -19.59 10.30
C ASP A 335 13.25 -18.33 9.66
N LEU A 336 12.36 -17.50 9.13
CA LEU A 336 12.74 -16.36 8.30
C LEU A 336 13.11 -15.11 9.10
N ILE A 337 12.89 -15.11 10.43
CA ILE A 337 13.17 -13.94 11.28
C ILE A 337 14.01 -14.38 12.46
N SER A 338 15.33 -14.33 12.22
CA SER A 338 16.39 -14.66 13.18
C SER A 338 16.71 -13.52 14.16
N ASP A 339 16.11 -12.33 14.00
CA ASP A 339 16.46 -11.17 14.81
C ASP A 339 15.91 -11.34 16.24
N VAL A 340 16.84 -11.46 17.19
CA VAL A 340 16.56 -11.70 18.61
C VAL A 340 15.76 -10.55 19.21
N ARG A 341 15.89 -9.33 18.70
CA ARG A 341 15.23 -8.14 19.25
C ARG A 341 13.71 -8.23 19.24
N TYR A 342 13.11 -8.93 18.28
CA TYR A 342 11.66 -9.11 18.21
C TYR A 342 11.12 -10.15 19.21
N PHE A 343 12.00 -10.90 19.89
CA PHE A 343 11.58 -12.06 20.69
C PHE A 343 12.39 -12.21 22.00
N ASP A 344 12.94 -11.10 22.51
CA ASP A 344 13.63 -11.03 23.79
C ASP A 344 12.78 -10.29 24.86
N ASP A 345 13.29 -10.20 26.09
CA ASP A 345 12.64 -9.53 27.23
C ASP A 345 12.38 -8.03 26.97
N GLN A 346 12.90 -7.49 25.86
CA GLN A 346 12.75 -6.11 25.41
C GLN A 346 11.62 -5.90 24.38
N LEU A 347 10.80 -6.91 24.08
CA LEU A 347 9.68 -6.75 23.15
C LEU A 347 8.69 -5.69 23.67
N ASN A 348 8.57 -4.58 22.94
CA ASN A 348 7.61 -3.52 23.18
C ASN A 348 6.63 -3.40 22.00
N GLU A 349 5.60 -2.56 22.14
CA GLU A 349 4.59 -2.37 21.09
C GLU A 349 5.19 -1.85 19.78
N ASP A 350 6.20 -0.97 19.82
CA ASP A 350 6.84 -0.44 18.62
C ASP A 350 7.52 -1.55 17.81
N LEU A 351 8.23 -2.46 18.48
CA LEU A 351 8.88 -3.61 17.86
C LEU A 351 7.87 -4.60 17.27
N ILE A 352 6.67 -4.74 17.87
CA ILE A 352 5.59 -5.55 17.32
C ILE A 352 5.14 -4.99 15.97
N PHE A 353 4.90 -3.68 15.88
CA PHE A 353 4.48 -3.06 14.62
C PHE A 353 5.60 -3.03 13.59
N GLU A 354 6.84 -2.76 13.98
CA GLU A 354 8.00 -2.89 13.09
C GLU A 354 8.11 -4.31 12.51
N PHE A 355 7.90 -5.34 13.33
CA PHE A 355 7.88 -6.73 12.87
C PHE A 355 6.76 -7.00 11.85
N ILE A 356 5.56 -6.45 12.07
CA ILE A 356 4.44 -6.58 11.10
C ILE A 356 4.87 -6.04 9.73
N PHE A 357 5.52 -4.88 9.68
CA PHE A 357 6.00 -4.31 8.41
C PHE A 357 7.15 -5.08 7.76
N VAL A 358 7.96 -5.78 8.56
CA VAL A 358 8.97 -6.74 8.06
C VAL A 358 8.28 -7.94 7.40
N VAL A 359 7.23 -8.49 8.01
CA VAL A 359 6.45 -9.59 7.43
C VAL A 359 5.72 -9.14 6.17
N MET A 360 5.17 -7.93 6.17
CA MET A 360 4.48 -7.33 5.03
C MET A 360 5.45 -6.69 4.01
N TYR A 361 6.75 -7.02 4.07
CA TYR A 361 7.75 -6.26 3.33
C TYR A 361 7.57 -6.32 1.81
N GLY A 362 7.19 -7.46 1.25
CA GLY A 362 6.96 -7.63 -0.19
C GLY A 362 5.69 -6.98 -0.74
N GLU A 363 4.82 -6.48 0.14
CA GLU A 363 3.50 -5.98 -0.21
C GLU A 363 3.43 -4.45 -0.26
N LEU A 364 4.36 -3.77 0.43
CA LEU A 364 4.30 -2.32 0.63
C LEU A 364 5.63 -1.64 0.27
N PRO A 365 5.59 -0.45 -0.35
CA PRO A 365 6.78 0.35 -0.62
C PRO A 365 7.51 0.78 0.66
N VAL A 366 8.84 0.93 0.60
CA VAL A 366 9.65 1.35 1.76
C VAL A 366 9.22 2.72 2.29
N ALA A 367 9.07 3.71 1.41
CA ALA A 367 8.66 5.06 1.80
C ALA A 367 7.28 5.09 2.48
N PHE A 368 6.34 4.25 2.01
CA PHE A 368 5.04 4.09 2.65
C PHE A 368 5.18 3.53 4.07
N LYS A 369 5.97 2.46 4.25
CA LYS A 369 6.23 1.89 5.57
C LYS A 369 6.85 2.90 6.52
N ASP A 370 7.86 3.64 6.05
CA ASP A 370 8.55 4.64 6.87
C ASP A 370 7.61 5.76 7.31
N LYS A 371 6.72 6.23 6.40
CA LYS A 371 5.65 7.18 6.74
C LYS A 371 4.77 6.63 7.85
N VAL A 372 4.18 5.45 7.64
CA VAL A 372 3.23 4.87 8.60
C VAL A 372 3.90 4.56 9.95
N LEU A 373 5.14 4.05 9.94
CA LEU A 373 5.94 3.82 11.15
C LEU A 373 6.19 5.11 11.94
N ARG A 374 6.44 6.25 11.27
CA ARG A 374 6.58 7.55 11.94
C ARG A 374 5.27 8.04 12.55
N GLU A 375 4.14 7.77 11.90
CA GLU A 375 2.82 8.18 12.40
C GLU A 375 2.38 7.35 13.60
N ILE A 376 2.50 6.03 13.54
CA ILE A 376 2.09 5.17 14.66
C ILE A 376 2.98 5.36 15.90
N LYS A 377 4.23 5.82 15.75
CA LYS A 377 5.10 6.16 16.88
C LYS A 377 4.57 7.34 17.71
N LYS A 378 3.71 8.20 17.13
CA LYS A 378 3.07 9.33 17.81
C LYS A 378 1.83 8.90 18.61
N GLU A 379 1.24 7.77 18.27
CA GLU A 379 0.09 7.19 18.96
C GLU A 379 0.58 6.17 19.99
N GLN A 380 -0.09 6.03 21.13
CA GLN A 380 0.27 5.06 22.18
C GLN A 380 -0.75 3.93 22.31
N ASP A 381 -2.01 4.16 21.91
CA ASP A 381 -3.05 3.13 21.96
C ASP A 381 -2.91 2.13 20.80
N THR A 382 -2.81 0.84 21.12
CA THR A 382 -2.68 -0.24 20.13
C THR A 382 -3.84 -0.26 19.15
N LYS A 383 -5.09 0.00 19.57
CA LYS A 383 -6.25 -0.04 18.69
C LYS A 383 -6.23 1.13 17.70
N ALA A 384 -5.88 2.32 18.17
CA ALA A 384 -5.69 3.49 17.33
C ALA A 384 -4.57 3.28 16.30
N ARG A 385 -3.45 2.68 16.70
CA ARG A 385 -2.36 2.29 15.77
C ARG A 385 -2.84 1.30 14.71
N VAL A 386 -3.56 0.24 15.10
CA VAL A 386 -4.12 -0.75 14.15
C VAL A 386 -5.05 -0.09 13.15
N LYS A 387 -5.96 0.77 13.63
CA LYS A 387 -6.91 1.49 12.77
C LYS A 387 -6.19 2.45 11.81
N LEU A 388 -5.14 3.14 12.26
CA LEU A 388 -4.33 4.01 11.41
C LEU A 388 -3.68 3.18 10.28
N ILE A 389 -3.00 2.09 10.62
CA ILE A 389 -2.34 1.22 9.65
C ILE A 389 -3.36 0.66 8.65
N ALA A 390 -4.49 0.16 9.13
CA ALA A 390 -5.54 -0.41 8.29
C ALA A 390 -6.11 0.60 7.30
N ASN A 391 -6.36 1.85 7.74
CA ASN A 391 -6.84 2.91 6.87
C ASN A 391 -5.79 3.31 5.83
N GLU A 392 -4.53 3.49 6.23
CA GLU A 392 -3.45 3.84 5.30
C GLU A 392 -3.25 2.76 4.22
N ILE A 393 -3.28 1.48 4.60
CA ILE A 393 -3.16 0.36 3.65
C ILE A 393 -4.39 0.27 2.74
N ALA A 394 -5.60 0.45 3.28
CA ALA A 394 -6.84 0.46 2.49
C ALA A 394 -6.87 1.65 1.50
N ASP A 395 -6.43 2.83 1.93
CA ASP A 395 -6.32 4.02 1.08
C ASP A 395 -5.27 3.85 -0.02
N PHE A 396 -4.14 3.18 0.30
CA PHE A 396 -3.13 2.81 -0.69
C PHE A 396 -3.65 1.80 -1.72
N ALA A 397 -4.32 0.74 -1.26
CA ALA A 397 -4.90 -0.31 -2.12
C ALA A 397 -6.12 0.17 -2.93
N GLY A 398 -6.85 1.16 -2.42
CA GLY A 398 -8.10 1.67 -2.99
C GLY A 398 -9.29 0.72 -2.77
N LYS A 399 -10.28 0.77 -3.68
CA LYS A 399 -11.60 0.11 -3.52
C LYS A 399 -11.59 -1.44 -3.38
N GLY A 400 -10.43 -2.09 -3.49
CA GLY A 400 -10.34 -3.56 -3.44
C GLY A 400 -9.96 -4.12 -2.05
N LEU A 401 -9.65 -3.27 -1.07
CA LEU A 401 -9.34 -3.68 0.29
C LEU A 401 -10.19 -2.88 1.27
N VAL A 402 -10.84 -3.57 2.20
CA VAL A 402 -11.63 -2.94 3.27
C VAL A 402 -10.77 -2.84 4.52
N ALA A 403 -10.73 -1.67 5.14
CA ALA A 403 -9.93 -1.43 6.34
C ALA A 403 -10.25 -2.42 7.47
N THR A 404 -11.52 -2.79 7.66
CA THR A 404 -11.94 -3.73 8.72
C THR A 404 -11.30 -5.12 8.59
N ASP A 405 -11.18 -5.63 7.36
CA ASP A 405 -10.54 -6.94 7.12
C ASP A 405 -9.04 -6.86 7.46
N MET A 406 -8.40 -5.73 7.15
CA MET A 406 -7.01 -5.46 7.53
C MET A 406 -6.85 -5.33 9.05
N GLU A 407 -7.78 -4.68 9.75
CA GLU A 407 -7.75 -4.57 11.22
C GLU A 407 -7.78 -5.95 11.88
N GLU A 408 -8.69 -6.84 11.47
CA GLU A 408 -8.77 -8.20 12.00
C GLU A 408 -7.48 -8.98 11.79
N MET A 409 -6.89 -8.87 10.59
CA MET A 409 -5.61 -9.49 10.27
C MET A 409 -4.49 -8.96 11.16
N LEU A 410 -4.40 -7.63 11.36
CA LEU A 410 -3.39 -7.00 12.20
C LEU A 410 -3.51 -7.44 13.67
N TYR A 411 -4.73 -7.50 14.22
CA TYR A 411 -4.93 -8.00 15.58
C TYR A 411 -4.47 -9.45 15.73
N LEU A 412 -4.74 -10.29 14.74
CA LEU A 412 -4.30 -11.67 14.75
C LEU A 412 -2.77 -11.80 14.63
N MET A 413 -2.13 -10.97 13.79
CA MET A 413 -0.67 -10.90 13.71
C MET A 413 -0.07 -10.48 15.06
N ILE A 414 -0.59 -9.45 15.72
CA ILE A 414 -0.15 -9.01 17.05
C ILE A 414 -0.26 -10.15 18.07
N ALA A 415 -1.39 -10.85 18.10
CA ALA A 415 -1.60 -11.98 19.00
C ALA A 415 -0.56 -13.09 18.75
N ARG A 416 -0.26 -13.40 17.48
CA ARG A 416 0.74 -14.39 17.08
C ARG A 416 2.16 -14.00 17.47
N ILE A 417 2.53 -12.72 17.32
CA ILE A 417 3.84 -12.21 17.75
C ILE A 417 4.01 -12.39 19.25
N ARG A 418 2.99 -12.00 20.03
CA ARG A 418 2.98 -12.15 21.50
C ARG A 418 3.11 -13.62 21.91
N MET A 419 2.32 -14.51 21.31
CA MET A 419 2.40 -15.96 21.57
C MET A 419 3.78 -16.53 21.27
N LEU A 420 4.40 -16.12 20.16
CA LEU A 420 5.73 -16.58 19.76
C LEU A 420 6.81 -16.06 20.70
N SER A 421 6.77 -14.77 21.05
CA SER A 421 7.71 -14.14 21.98
C SER A 421 7.65 -14.80 23.36
N GLU A 422 6.45 -14.93 23.94
CA GLU A 422 6.27 -15.55 25.25
C GLU A 422 6.76 -17.01 25.27
N TYR A 423 6.53 -17.75 24.19
CA TYR A 423 7.03 -19.13 24.06
C TYR A 423 8.55 -19.18 24.05
N ARG A 424 9.22 -18.29 23.30
CA ARG A 424 10.69 -18.22 23.22
C ARG A 424 11.30 -17.81 24.57
N LEU A 425 10.72 -16.82 25.25
CA LEU A 425 11.15 -16.37 26.58
C LEU A 425 11.06 -17.46 27.64
N ASN A 426 9.91 -18.12 27.74
CA ASN A 426 9.69 -19.22 28.68
C ASN A 426 10.66 -20.39 28.45
N LYS A 427 11.03 -20.60 27.19
CA LYS A 427 12.03 -21.59 26.81
C LYS A 427 13.43 -21.15 27.24
N ARG A 428 13.85 -19.91 26.95
CA ARG A 428 15.16 -19.37 27.36
C ARG A 428 15.37 -19.44 28.87
N LYS A 429 14.36 -19.01 29.65
CA LYS A 429 14.37 -19.12 31.12
C LYS A 429 14.55 -20.56 31.63
N LYS A 430 14.03 -21.55 30.88
CA LYS A 430 14.07 -22.96 31.26
C LYS A 430 15.37 -23.69 30.90
N PHE A 431 16.15 -23.22 29.93
CA PHE A 431 17.30 -23.99 29.39
C PHE A 431 18.66 -23.26 29.44
N SER A 432 18.76 -22.12 30.16
CA SER A 432 19.90 -21.19 30.10
C SER A 432 20.29 -20.84 28.65
N ASN A 433 21.38 -20.10 28.40
CA ASN A 433 21.80 -19.70 27.03
C ASN A 433 22.06 -20.90 26.08
N ARG A 434 21.93 -22.15 26.53
CA ARG A 434 22.08 -23.39 25.75
C ARG A 434 20.76 -23.96 25.20
N LEU A 435 19.71 -23.13 25.12
CA LEU A 435 18.37 -23.49 24.68
C LEU A 435 18.32 -24.25 23.34
N LYS A 436 19.14 -23.84 22.38
CA LYS A 436 19.09 -24.34 21.00
C LYS A 436 19.68 -25.77 20.86
N LEU A 437 20.80 -26.05 21.54
CA LEU A 437 21.51 -27.35 21.52
C LEU A 437 20.68 -28.49 22.14
N ALA A 438 20.04 -28.23 23.29
CA ALA A 438 19.31 -29.27 24.03
C ALA A 438 18.01 -29.69 23.33
N ILE A 439 17.39 -28.77 22.59
CA ILE A 439 16.13 -28.99 21.89
C ILE A 439 16.36 -29.70 20.55
N ALA A 440 17.34 -29.25 19.76
CA ALA A 440 17.70 -29.89 18.49
C ALA A 440 18.22 -31.32 18.70
N LYS A 441 19.13 -31.55 19.67
CA LYS A 441 19.61 -32.90 20.02
C LYS A 441 18.51 -33.85 20.50
N LYS A 442 17.44 -33.32 21.10
CA LYS A 442 16.26 -34.11 21.50
C LYS A 442 15.36 -34.44 20.31
N TRP A 443 15.31 -33.57 19.29
CA TRP A 443 14.50 -33.75 18.08
C TRP A 443 15.12 -34.73 17.09
N ALA A 444 16.43 -34.64 16.89
CA ALA A 444 17.16 -35.40 15.86
C ALA A 444 17.54 -36.85 16.28
N LYS A 445 17.31 -37.22 17.54
CA LYS A 445 17.52 -38.59 18.06
C LYS A 445 16.35 -39.55 17.77
N LYS A 446 15.29 -39.11 17.09
CA LYS A 446 14.09 -39.92 16.84
C LYS A 446 13.63 -39.80 15.38
N THR A 447 13.02 -40.89 14.92
CA THR A 447 12.52 -41.19 13.56
C THR A 447 12.11 -39.97 12.73
N GLY A 448 12.74 -39.78 11.56
CA GLY A 448 12.35 -38.79 10.54
C GLY A 448 13.47 -37.80 10.16
N LYS A 449 13.25 -37.01 9.09
CA LYS A 449 14.19 -36.01 8.56
C LYS A 449 13.74 -34.59 8.92
N LEU A 450 14.54 -33.85 9.70
CA LEU A 450 14.30 -32.44 9.99
C LEU A 450 15.18 -31.57 9.09
N ILE A 451 14.57 -30.59 8.42
CA ILE A 451 15.27 -29.61 7.59
C ILE A 451 14.96 -28.21 8.12
N MET A 452 15.99 -27.39 8.27
CA MET A 452 15.84 -26.01 8.72
C MET A 452 16.41 -25.04 7.69
N VAL A 453 15.60 -24.04 7.34
CA VAL A 453 15.94 -22.96 6.41
C VAL A 453 16.03 -21.65 7.19
N LYS A 454 17.19 -20.98 7.12
CA LYS A 454 17.45 -19.71 7.83
C LYS A 454 18.13 -18.66 6.94
N PRO A 455 17.83 -17.37 7.13
CA PRO A 455 18.57 -16.29 6.49
C PRO A 455 20.01 -16.22 7.05
N VAL A 456 20.98 -15.92 6.19
CA VAL A 456 22.38 -15.72 6.61
C VAL A 456 22.53 -14.36 7.28
N LYS A 457 23.05 -14.35 8.52
CA LYS A 457 23.68 -13.18 9.14
C LYS A 457 25.04 -13.60 9.68
N HIS A 458 26.10 -12.89 9.25
CA HIS A 458 27.50 -13.16 9.58
C HIS A 458 27.81 -13.12 11.09
N ASP A 459 27.00 -12.43 11.90
CA ASP A 459 27.27 -12.25 13.35
C ASP A 459 26.62 -13.32 14.25
N SER A 460 26.02 -14.35 13.66
CA SER A 460 25.35 -15.43 14.41
C SER A 460 25.95 -16.82 14.16
N VAL A 461 27.21 -16.88 13.71
CA VAL A 461 27.93 -18.14 13.47
C VAL A 461 28.15 -18.91 14.78
N ASP A 462 28.39 -18.23 15.90
CA ASP A 462 28.46 -18.86 17.24
C ASP A 462 27.13 -19.51 17.69
N ASP A 463 26.01 -19.07 17.09
CA ASP A 463 24.65 -19.55 17.38
C ASP A 463 24.24 -20.75 16.50
N VAL A 464 25.00 -20.97 15.42
CA VAL A 464 24.82 -22.02 14.41
C VAL A 464 25.56 -23.30 14.78
N ASP A 465 26.79 -23.18 15.28
CA ASP A 465 27.62 -24.32 15.69
C ASP A 465 27.01 -25.08 16.88
N VAL A 466 26.10 -24.43 17.60
CA VAL A 466 25.37 -24.97 18.75
C VAL A 466 24.10 -25.76 18.35
N ILE A 467 23.79 -25.92 17.06
CA ILE A 467 22.71 -26.81 16.59
C ILE A 467 23.27 -28.10 15.95
N ILE A 468 24.56 -28.10 15.61
CA ILE A 468 25.12 -29.05 14.66
C ILE A 468 25.75 -30.23 15.41
N GLU A 469 25.12 -31.40 15.29
CA GLU A 469 25.83 -32.63 14.93
C GLU A 469 24.86 -33.75 14.47
N LYS A 470 25.18 -34.31 13.29
CA LYS A 470 24.80 -35.60 12.69
C LYS A 470 23.35 -35.93 12.27
N SER A 471 22.33 -35.09 12.47
CA SER A 471 20.96 -35.49 12.05
C SER A 471 19.99 -34.37 11.60
N CYS A 472 20.51 -33.23 11.12
CA CYS A 472 19.69 -32.13 10.57
C CYS A 472 20.39 -31.56 9.32
N ASP A 473 19.71 -31.52 8.17
CA ASP A 473 20.23 -30.83 6.98
C ASP A 473 19.92 -29.33 7.14
N LEU A 474 20.96 -28.50 7.18
CA LEU A 474 20.86 -27.06 7.40
C LEU A 474 21.17 -26.32 6.10
N TYR A 475 20.25 -25.46 5.67
CA TYR A 475 20.42 -24.64 4.47
C TYR A 475 20.46 -23.16 4.83
N PHE A 476 21.57 -22.53 4.45
CA PHE A 476 21.80 -21.09 4.55
C PHE A 476 21.46 -20.40 3.22
N LEU A 477 20.82 -19.23 3.30
CA LEU A 477 20.46 -18.41 2.13
C LEU A 477 21.61 -17.47 1.74
N PRO A 478 22.12 -17.49 0.50
CA PRO A 478 23.15 -16.56 0.07
C PRO A 478 22.69 -15.10 0.21
N GLY A 479 23.59 -14.24 0.69
CA GLY A 479 23.52 -12.80 0.39
C GLY A 479 24.04 -12.60 -1.03
N SER A 480 23.37 -11.79 -1.84
CA SER A 480 23.72 -11.57 -3.25
C SER A 480 25.07 -10.85 -3.40
N SER A 481 26.13 -11.58 -3.72
CA SER A 481 27.14 -11.24 -4.75
C SER A 481 28.21 -12.35 -4.81
N ASP A 482 28.40 -12.94 -6.01
CA ASP A 482 29.57 -13.74 -6.43
C ASP A 482 30.88 -13.01 -6.09
N GLU A 483 32.07 -13.60 -5.90
CA GLU A 483 32.67 -14.83 -6.44
C GLU A 483 33.92 -15.11 -5.55
N ASN A 484 34.27 -16.39 -5.36
CA ASN A 484 35.47 -16.87 -4.69
C ASN A 484 35.59 -16.73 -3.16
N SER A 485 36.07 -17.83 -2.59
CA SER A 485 36.45 -18.09 -1.21
C SER A 485 37.20 -16.95 -0.48
N THR A 486 37.14 -17.02 0.85
CA THR A 486 37.83 -16.22 1.88
C THR A 486 37.30 -14.81 2.14
N VAL A 487 36.23 -14.80 2.95
CA VAL A 487 35.86 -13.81 3.98
C VAL A 487 36.69 -12.51 3.98
N GLN A 488 36.13 -11.47 3.38
CA GLN A 488 36.31 -10.10 3.84
C GLN A 488 34.93 -9.49 4.11
N VAL A 489 34.78 -8.98 5.34
CA VAL A 489 33.53 -8.46 5.90
C VAL A 489 33.51 -6.96 5.67
N GLU A 490 32.58 -6.48 4.86
CA GLU A 490 32.14 -5.08 4.88
C GLU A 490 30.74 -4.98 5.51
N SER A 491 30.58 -3.96 6.35
CA SER A 491 29.35 -3.65 7.06
C SER A 491 28.29 -3.11 6.10
N VAL A 492 27.11 -3.74 6.07
CA VAL A 492 25.98 -3.26 5.26
C VAL A 492 24.79 -2.93 6.16
N SER A 493 24.40 -1.65 6.11
CA SER A 493 23.21 -1.06 6.70
C SER A 493 21.93 -1.75 6.23
N THR A 494 21.06 -2.16 7.17
CA THR A 494 19.57 -2.22 7.17
C THR A 494 18.74 -2.57 5.90
N GLN A 495 19.34 -2.84 4.75
CA GLN A 495 18.68 -2.98 3.45
C GLN A 495 18.56 -4.44 2.98
N THR A 496 18.89 -5.40 3.85
CA THR A 496 18.95 -6.83 3.49
C THR A 496 18.11 -7.70 4.44
N THR A 497 16.84 -7.35 4.60
CA THR A 497 15.77 -8.34 4.88
C THR A 497 15.00 -8.57 3.58
N ARG A 498 15.74 -8.68 2.46
CA ARG A 498 15.21 -8.37 1.12
C ARG A 498 14.31 -9.44 0.51
N GLU A 499 14.28 -10.68 1.00
CA GLU A 499 13.46 -11.72 0.37
C GLU A 499 12.99 -12.76 1.40
N LEU A 500 11.80 -12.54 1.97
CA LEU A 500 11.06 -13.63 2.61
C LEU A 500 10.67 -14.61 1.50
N LEU A 501 11.40 -15.73 1.41
CA LEU A 501 11.27 -16.79 0.41
C LEU A 501 11.79 -16.40 -0.98
N THR A 502 13.11 -16.18 -1.07
CA THR A 502 13.82 -16.00 -2.34
C THR A 502 13.43 -17.10 -3.35
N ILE A 503 13.54 -16.83 -4.65
CA ILE A 503 13.39 -17.85 -5.71
C ILE A 503 14.27 -19.07 -5.39
N GLU A 504 15.45 -18.84 -4.82
CA GLU A 504 16.38 -19.89 -4.41
C GLU A 504 15.85 -20.75 -3.25
N VAL A 505 15.23 -20.17 -2.21
CA VAL A 505 14.55 -20.91 -1.13
C VAL A 505 13.51 -21.84 -1.73
N MET A 506 12.68 -21.31 -2.62
CA MET A 506 11.59 -22.06 -3.24
C MET A 506 12.09 -23.16 -4.15
N ASN A 507 13.15 -22.92 -4.93
CA ASN A 507 13.78 -23.95 -5.76
C ASN A 507 14.43 -25.06 -4.94
N LYS A 508 15.07 -24.74 -3.81
CA LYS A 508 15.62 -25.75 -2.88
C LYS A 508 14.51 -26.53 -2.19
N LEU A 509 13.46 -25.84 -1.74
CA LEU A 509 12.30 -26.47 -1.11
C LEU A 509 11.58 -27.40 -2.10
N GLU A 510 11.48 -27.00 -3.37
CA GLU A 510 11.00 -27.84 -4.46
C GLU A 510 11.86 -29.12 -4.61
N ALA A 511 13.19 -28.98 -4.67
CA ALA A 511 14.08 -30.13 -4.78
C ALA A 511 14.03 -31.07 -3.56
N ILE A 512 13.75 -30.54 -2.37
CA ILE A 512 13.60 -31.31 -1.13
C ILE A 512 12.26 -32.07 -1.06
N LEU A 513 11.19 -31.47 -1.60
CA LEU A 513 9.83 -32.01 -1.52
C LEU A 513 9.46 -32.92 -2.69
N LYS A 514 10.14 -32.79 -3.84
CA LYS A 514 10.14 -33.78 -4.92
C LYS A 514 10.82 -35.07 -4.44
#